data_AF-A0A958X889-F1
#
_entry.id   AF-A0A958X889-F1
#
_cell.length_a   1.000
_cell.length_b   1.000
_cell.length_c   1.000
_cell.angle_alpha   90.00
_cell.angle_beta   90.00
_cell.angle_gamma   90.00
#
_symmetry.space_group_name_H-M   'P 1'
#
loop_
_entity.id
_entity.type
_entity.pdbx_description
1 polymer ?
#
loop_
_entity_poly.entity_id
_entity_poly.type
_entity_poly.pdbx_seq_one_letter_code
_entity_poly.pdbx_strand_id
1 'polypeptide(L)'
;MKLHNLQRDCHFGKDAATFVGMMSDDYISVNRGRVTIPSKEENRDRFQQYFDAVEFVRWDDLEEPVIRFSDDGKTAYTVVQKEVIVRYPGDSTLIVDTTRYAWVAVYRKYVSGWKIDCVASTEQAGE
;
A
#
# COMPACT_ATOMS: atom_id res chain seq x y z
N MET A 1 9.08 2.13 10.52
CA MET A 1 9.47 0.80 10.01
C MET A 1 8.44 -0.30 10.26
N LYS A 2 7.99 -0.61 11.49
CA LYS A 2 7.11 -1.78 11.73
C LYS A 2 5.86 -1.85 10.82
N LEU A 3 5.04 -0.78 10.78
CA LEU A 3 3.85 -0.77 9.92
C LEU A 3 4.21 -0.82 8.44
N HIS A 4 5.25 -0.11 8.02
CA HIS A 4 5.74 -0.13 6.64
C HIS A 4 6.14 -1.55 6.19
N ASN A 5 6.89 -2.28 7.02
CA ASN A 5 7.28 -3.67 6.73
C ASN A 5 6.07 -4.61 6.76
N LEU A 6 5.13 -4.41 7.69
CA LEU A 6 3.91 -5.22 7.76
C LEU A 6 3.06 -5.08 6.50
N GLN A 7 3.06 -3.92 5.84
CA GLN A 7 2.43 -3.79 4.52
C GLN A 7 3.00 -4.85 3.58
N ARG A 8 4.34 -4.93 3.47
CA ARG A 8 5.07 -5.92 2.66
C ARG A 8 4.59 -7.33 2.94
N ASP A 9 4.61 -7.72 4.20
CA ASP A 9 4.24 -9.05 4.65
C ASP A 9 2.79 -9.39 4.28
N CYS A 10 1.87 -8.44 4.40
CA CYS A 10 0.47 -8.65 4.02
C CYS A 10 0.27 -8.94 2.53
N HIS A 11 0.99 -8.31 1.60
CA HIS A 11 0.77 -8.62 0.18
C HIS A 11 1.39 -9.96 -0.21
N PHE A 12 2.60 -10.27 0.28
CA PHE A 12 3.20 -11.59 0.04
C PHE A 12 2.40 -12.71 0.70
N GLY A 13 1.84 -12.46 1.90
CA GLY A 13 0.97 -13.40 2.61
C GLY A 13 -0.49 -13.39 2.15
N LYS A 14 -0.85 -12.51 1.21
CA LYS A 14 -2.23 -12.30 0.74
C LYS A 14 -3.23 -12.04 1.87
N ASP A 15 -2.79 -11.38 2.94
CA ASP A 15 -3.59 -11.10 4.14
C ASP A 15 -4.26 -9.73 4.05
N ALA A 16 -5.38 -9.68 3.33
CA ALA A 16 -6.18 -8.46 3.19
C ALA A 16 -6.78 -7.99 4.53
N ALA A 17 -7.11 -8.93 5.43
CA ALA A 17 -7.73 -8.60 6.71
C ALA A 17 -6.78 -7.81 7.61
N THR A 18 -5.54 -8.28 7.76
CA THR A 18 -4.51 -7.55 8.51
C THR A 18 -4.17 -6.23 7.82
N PHE A 19 -4.07 -6.21 6.49
CA PHE A 19 -3.76 -4.99 5.74
C PHE A 19 -4.79 -3.89 5.98
N VAL A 20 -6.08 -4.20 5.83
CA VAL A 20 -7.17 -3.26 6.10
C VAL A 20 -7.30 -2.93 7.57
N GLY A 21 -6.96 -3.87 8.46
CA GLY A 21 -6.84 -3.63 9.89
C GLY A 21 -5.83 -2.54 10.25
N MET A 22 -4.82 -2.28 9.41
CA MET A 22 -3.88 -1.17 9.60
C MET A 22 -4.46 0.20 9.23
N MET A 23 -5.56 0.26 8.47
CA MET A 23 -6.17 1.51 8.00
C MET A 23 -7.05 2.14 9.08
N SER A 24 -7.10 3.47 9.10
CA SER A 24 -8.09 4.21 9.89
C SER A 24 -9.49 4.00 9.31
N ASP A 25 -10.52 4.35 10.05
CA ASP A 25 -11.90 4.26 9.56
C ASP A 25 -12.20 5.33 8.51
N ASP A 26 -11.42 6.42 8.50
CA ASP A 26 -11.50 7.55 7.56
C ASP A 26 -10.40 7.49 6.49
N TYR A 27 -9.90 6.30 6.16
CA TYR A 27 -8.76 6.13 5.26
C TYR A 27 -9.01 6.74 3.87
N ILE A 28 -8.05 7.54 3.41
CA ILE A 28 -8.08 8.20 2.10
C ILE A 28 -7.10 7.52 1.14
N SER A 29 -7.56 7.19 -0.06
CA SER A 29 -6.71 6.72 -1.16
C SER A 29 -6.60 7.80 -2.23
N VAL A 30 -5.37 8.15 -2.60
CA VAL A 30 -5.07 9.09 -3.69
C VAL A 30 -4.20 8.38 -4.72
N ASN A 31 -4.79 7.96 -5.83
CA ASN A 31 -4.05 7.36 -6.95
C ASN A 31 -4.81 7.56 -8.27
N ARG A 32 -4.10 7.42 -9.40
CA ARG A 32 -4.72 7.43 -10.75
C ARG A 32 -5.64 8.64 -11.00
N GLY A 33 -5.25 9.81 -10.48
CA GLY A 33 -6.03 11.05 -10.60
C GLY A 33 -7.35 11.07 -9.83
N ARG A 34 -7.54 10.18 -8.85
CA ARG A 34 -8.76 10.06 -8.05
C ARG A 34 -8.45 10.12 -6.56
N VAL A 35 -9.39 10.67 -5.80
CA VAL A 35 -9.43 10.62 -4.35
C VAL A 35 -10.65 9.79 -3.96
N THR A 36 -10.45 8.74 -3.16
CA THR A 36 -11.54 7.90 -2.65
C THR A 36 -11.42 7.70 -1.15
N ILE A 37 -12.57 7.48 -0.49
CA ILE A 37 -12.68 7.20 0.93
C ILE A 37 -13.48 5.89 1.09
N PRO A 38 -12.89 4.74 0.75
CA PRO A 38 -13.58 3.46 0.81
C PRO A 38 -13.82 3.04 2.27
N SER A 39 -14.96 2.40 2.51
CA SER A 39 -15.22 1.68 3.76
C SER A 39 -14.21 0.53 3.95
N LYS A 40 -14.11 0.02 5.17
CA LYS A 40 -13.24 -1.14 5.45
C LYS A 40 -13.65 -2.40 4.70
N GLU A 41 -14.94 -2.61 4.52
CA GLU A 41 -15.46 -3.76 3.76
C GLU A 41 -15.06 -3.65 2.29
N GLU A 42 -15.30 -2.51 1.65
CA GLU A 42 -14.89 -2.26 0.26
C GLU A 42 -13.37 -2.41 0.07
N ASN A 43 -12.57 -1.91 1.01
CA ASN A 43 -11.13 -2.10 0.98
C ASN A 43 -10.75 -3.58 1.12
N ARG A 44 -11.38 -4.32 2.04
CA ARG A 44 -11.09 -5.73 2.26
C ARG A 44 -11.35 -6.54 1.00
N ASP A 45 -12.51 -6.35 0.39
CA ASP A 45 -12.90 -7.06 -0.82
C ASP A 45 -11.97 -6.70 -1.98
N ARG A 46 -11.66 -5.41 -2.16
CA ARG A 46 -10.74 -4.93 -3.19
C ARG A 46 -9.34 -5.52 -3.04
N PHE A 47 -8.77 -5.51 -1.83
CA PHE A 47 -7.43 -6.05 -1.60
C PHE A 47 -7.42 -7.56 -1.72
N GLN A 48 -8.44 -8.26 -1.23
CA GLN A 48 -8.52 -9.71 -1.36
C GLN A 48 -8.58 -10.11 -2.84
N GLN A 49 -9.46 -9.47 -3.63
CA GLN A 49 -9.55 -9.70 -5.08
C GLN A 49 -8.22 -9.44 -5.79
N TYR A 50 -7.53 -8.35 -5.45
CA TYR A 50 -6.22 -8.05 -6.02
C TYR A 50 -5.17 -9.10 -5.64
N PHE A 51 -5.08 -9.48 -4.36
CA PHE A 51 -4.12 -10.46 -3.87
C PHE A 51 -4.37 -11.84 -4.47
N ASP A 52 -5.62 -12.23 -4.69
CA ASP A 52 -5.98 -13.50 -5.33
C ASP A 52 -5.62 -13.51 -6.82
N ALA A 53 -5.73 -12.36 -7.49
CA ALA A 53 -5.47 -12.22 -8.92
C ALA A 53 -3.98 -12.22 -9.31
N VAL A 54 -3.08 -11.97 -8.36
CA VAL A 54 -1.64 -11.83 -8.64
C VAL A 54 -0.75 -12.71 -7.76
N GLU A 55 0.45 -13.01 -8.26
CA GLU A 55 1.58 -13.49 -7.48
C GLU A 55 2.59 -12.34 -7.34
N PHE A 56 2.92 -11.97 -6.10
CA PHE A 56 3.96 -10.97 -5.85
C PHE A 56 5.33 -11.59 -6.00
N VAL A 57 6.11 -11.08 -6.96
CA VAL A 57 7.51 -11.46 -7.16
C VAL A 57 8.42 -10.51 -6.41
N ARG A 58 8.12 -9.21 -6.47
CA ARG A 58 8.91 -8.16 -5.83
C ARG A 58 8.00 -7.10 -5.24
N TRP A 59 8.38 -6.60 -4.07
CA TRP A 59 7.74 -5.43 -3.48
C TRP A 59 8.69 -4.69 -2.54
N ASP A 60 9.76 -4.17 -3.13
CA ASP A 60 10.90 -3.67 -2.39
C ASP A 60 11.02 -2.15 -2.54
N ASP A 61 11.51 -1.53 -1.47
CA ASP A 61 11.92 -0.13 -1.52
C ASP A 61 13.22 -0.03 -2.33
N LEU A 62 13.28 0.90 -3.28
CA LEU A 62 14.47 1.15 -4.09
C LEU A 62 15.52 1.96 -3.32
N GLU A 63 15.09 2.70 -2.31
CA GLU A 63 15.90 3.55 -1.43
C GLU A 63 15.41 3.41 0.02
N GLU A 64 16.23 3.86 0.99
CA GLU A 64 15.81 3.86 2.39
C GLU A 64 14.56 4.75 2.59
N PRO A 65 13.49 4.26 3.23
CA PRO A 65 12.28 5.06 3.42
C PRO A 65 12.54 6.30 4.28
N VAL A 66 12.10 7.47 3.80
CA VAL A 66 12.16 8.71 4.58
C VAL A 66 10.97 8.76 5.52
N ILE A 67 11.23 8.78 6.83
CA ILE A 67 10.20 8.84 7.87
C ILE A 67 10.29 10.17 8.61
N ARG A 68 9.16 10.87 8.75
CA ARG A 68 9.05 12.06 9.60
C ARG A 68 7.84 11.97 10.51
N PHE A 69 7.95 12.64 11.66
CA PHE A 69 6.88 12.81 12.63
C PHE A 69 6.49 14.30 12.68
N SER A 70 5.23 14.58 12.98
CA SER A 70 4.80 15.91 13.37
C SER A 70 5.36 16.27 14.76
N ASP A 71 5.49 17.57 15.03
CA ASP A 71 6.02 18.07 16.31
C ASP A 71 5.19 17.60 17.51
N ASP A 72 3.88 17.42 17.32
CA ASP A 72 2.96 16.93 18.36
C ASP A 72 2.94 15.39 18.49
N GLY A 73 3.70 14.68 17.65
CA GLY A 73 3.81 13.23 17.66
C GLY A 73 2.53 12.47 17.33
N LYS A 74 1.51 13.14 16.77
CA LYS A 74 0.21 12.53 16.42
C LYS A 74 0.13 12.07 14.97
N THR A 75 1.00 12.58 14.11
CA THR A 75 1.07 12.23 12.70
C THR A 75 2.49 11.83 12.34
N ALA A 76 2.61 10.90 11.41
CA ALA A 76 3.87 10.54 10.78
C ALA A 76 3.62 10.29 9.30
N TYR A 77 4.66 10.33 8.49
CA TYR A 77 4.58 9.84 7.13
C TYR A 77 5.84 9.09 6.74
N THR A 78 5.68 8.20 5.76
CA THR A 78 6.78 7.49 5.09
C THR A 78 6.72 7.82 3.62
N VAL A 79 7.81 8.34 3.06
CA VAL A 79 8.00 8.54 1.62
C VAL A 79 8.98 7.50 1.13
N VAL A 80 8.63 6.83 0.02
CA VAL A 80 9.47 5.78 -0.54
C VAL A 80 9.29 5.68 -2.05
N GLN A 81 10.37 5.34 -2.75
CA GLN A 81 10.28 4.83 -4.11
C GLN A 81 10.28 3.31 -4.06
N LYS A 82 9.32 2.67 -4.74
CA LYS A 82 9.08 1.24 -4.63
C LYS A 82 9.00 0.59 -6.00
N GLU A 83 9.55 -0.61 -6.14
CA GLU A 83 9.34 -1.45 -7.32
C GLU A 83 8.45 -2.64 -6.95
N VAL A 84 7.32 -2.73 -7.63
CA VAL A 84 6.36 -3.84 -7.53
C VAL A 84 6.49 -4.67 -8.79
N ILE A 85 6.77 -5.95 -8.65
CA ILE A 85 6.72 -6.91 -9.74
C ILE A 85 5.68 -7.96 -9.39
N VAL A 86 4.69 -8.12 -10.24
CA VAL A 86 3.64 -9.13 -10.10
C VAL A 86 3.56 -10.02 -11.33
N ARG A 87 3.05 -11.23 -11.12
CA ARG A 87 2.67 -12.16 -12.18
C ARG A 87 1.18 -12.43 -12.12
N TYR A 88 0.53 -12.49 -13.28
CA TYR A 88 -0.88 -12.88 -13.37
C TYR A 88 -1.19 -13.57 -14.70
N PRO A 89 -2.24 -14.42 -14.77
CA PRO A 89 -2.63 -15.07 -16.02
C PRO A 89 -3.08 -14.06 -17.07
N GLY A 90 -2.50 -14.13 -18.27
CA GLY A 90 -3.03 -13.49 -19.48
C GLY A 90 -3.70 -14.51 -20.41
N ASP A 91 -4.24 -14.03 -21.54
CA ASP A 91 -5.05 -14.87 -22.45
C ASP A 91 -4.34 -16.13 -22.97
N SER A 92 -3.03 -16.06 -23.16
CA SER A 92 -2.21 -17.17 -23.70
C SER A 92 -0.90 -17.41 -22.95
N THR A 93 -0.47 -16.45 -22.12
CA THR A 93 0.81 -16.51 -21.39
C THR A 93 0.69 -15.84 -20.04
N LEU A 94 1.58 -16.18 -19.11
CA LEU A 94 1.72 -15.47 -17.85
C LEU A 94 2.29 -14.08 -18.12
N ILE A 95 1.61 -13.04 -17.64
CA ILE A 95 2.07 -11.66 -17.75
C ILE A 95 2.93 -11.34 -16.54
N VAL A 96 4.07 -10.70 -16.77
CA VAL A 96 4.91 -10.09 -15.73
C VAL A 96 4.74 -8.59 -15.86
N ASP A 97 4.20 -7.96 -14.82
CA ASP A 97 4.04 -6.51 -14.76
C ASP A 97 5.01 -5.93 -13.73
N THR A 98 5.69 -4.86 -14.13
CA THR A 98 6.64 -4.13 -13.30
C THR A 98 6.18 -2.68 -13.22
N THR A 99 5.85 -2.23 -12.01
CA THR A 99 5.48 -0.85 -11.77
C THR A 99 6.40 -0.23 -10.74
N ARG A 100 6.93 0.96 -11.05
CA ARG A 100 7.65 1.80 -10.10
C ARG A 100 6.72 2.86 -9.54
N TYR A 101 6.66 2.93 -8.22
CA TYR A 101 5.82 3.87 -7.50
C TYR A 101 6.67 4.90 -6.76
N ALA A 102 6.29 6.17 -6.85
CA ALA A 102 6.53 7.13 -5.78
C ALA A 102 5.35 7.03 -4.81
N TRP A 103 5.62 6.81 -3.53
CA TRP A 103 4.60 6.44 -2.54
C TRP A 103 4.74 7.23 -1.25
N VAL A 104 3.62 7.71 -0.73
CA VAL A 104 3.51 8.32 0.60
C VAL A 104 2.45 7.57 1.38
N ALA A 105 2.81 7.02 2.54
CA ALA A 105 1.87 6.56 3.55
C ALA A 105 1.86 7.53 4.71
N VAL A 106 0.72 8.16 4.98
CA VAL A 106 0.49 9.03 6.13
C VAL A 106 -0.18 8.21 7.23
N TYR A 107 0.32 8.37 8.44
CA TYR A 107 -0.17 7.69 9.63
C TYR A 107 -0.69 8.69 10.65
N ARG A 108 -1.76 8.31 11.35
CA ARG A 108 -2.24 9.04 12.53
C ARG A 108 -2.23 8.11 13.73
N LYS A 109 -1.89 8.66 14.90
CA LYS A 109 -1.91 7.97 16.18
C LYS A 109 -3.31 8.05 16.78
N TYR A 110 -3.95 6.91 16.94
CA TYR A 110 -5.22 6.74 17.64
C TYR A 110 -5.01 6.09 19.01
N VAL A 111 -6.06 6.03 19.83
CA VAL A 111 -6.04 5.29 21.10
C VAL A 111 -5.67 3.81 20.88
N SER A 112 -6.13 3.22 19.76
CA SER A 112 -5.81 1.86 19.34
C SER A 112 -4.42 1.70 18.70
N GLY A 113 -3.63 2.78 18.65
CA GLY A 113 -2.29 2.80 18.06
C GLY A 113 -2.23 3.53 16.71
N TRP A 114 -1.11 3.37 16.02
CA TRP A 114 -0.89 3.99 14.72
C TRP A 114 -1.70 3.28 13.63
N LYS A 115 -2.36 4.07 12.79
CA LYS A 115 -3.10 3.60 11.61
C LYS A 115 -2.69 4.39 10.38
N ILE A 116 -2.79 3.76 9.21
CA ILE A 116 -2.63 4.41 7.91
C ILE A 116 -3.89 5.25 7.68
N ASP A 117 -3.71 6.56 7.57
CA ASP A 117 -4.80 7.51 7.40
C ASP A 117 -4.96 7.95 5.95
N CYS A 118 -3.85 7.97 5.20
CA CYS A 118 -3.87 8.27 3.78
C CYS A 118 -2.72 7.56 3.07
N VAL A 119 -2.99 7.09 1.86
CA VAL A 119 -1.95 6.70 0.91
C VAL A 119 -2.09 7.55 -0.33
N ALA A 120 -0.98 8.13 -0.76
CA ALA A 120 -0.85 8.77 -2.06
C ALA A 120 0.25 8.07 -2.86
N SER A 121 -0.03 7.77 -4.13
CA SER A 121 0.97 7.16 -5.00
C SER A 121 0.84 7.64 -6.44
N THR A 122 1.98 7.75 -7.11
CA THR A 122 2.07 7.92 -8.56
C THR A 122 2.91 6.80 -9.15
N GLU A 123 2.48 6.25 -10.26
CA GLU A 123 3.19 5.24 -11.02
C GLU A 123 3.99 5.84 -12.18
N GLN A 124 5.18 5.30 -12.43
CA GLN A 124 5.83 5.41 -13.73
C GLN A 124 5.38 4.21 -14.57
N ALA A 125 4.77 4.47 -15.74
CA ALA A 125 4.47 3.42 -16.71
C ALA A 125 5.78 2.74 -17.14
N GLY A 126 5.77 1.41 -17.29
CA GLY A 126 6.91 0.67 -17.83
C GLY A 126 7.25 1.17 -19.23
N GLU A 127 8.55 1.41 -19.48
CA GLU A 127 9.09 1.65 -20.83
C GLU A 127 9.06 0.39 -21.69
#